data_AF-A0A534C4K8-F1
#
_entry.id   AF-A0A534C4K8-F1
#
_cell.length_a   1.000
_cell.length_b   1.000
_cell.length_c   1.000
_cell.angle_alpha   90.00
_cell.angle_beta   90.00
_cell.angle_gamma   90.00
#
_symmetry.space_group_name_H-M   'P 1'
#
loop_
_entity.id
_entity.type
_entity.pdbx_description
1 polymer ?
#
loop_
_entity_poly.entity_id
_entity_poly.type
_entity_poly.pdbx_seq_one_letter_code
_entity_poly.pdbx_strand_id
1 'polypeptide(L)'
;MRNSEVPMMTLRRAVEWCGGIDALGDALNTTAESLERWLSGEEEVPGPVFLQAVGLILEASAAQPPGRSTPDSSDGGRRGNRH
;
A
#
# COMPACT_ATOMS: atom_id res chain seq x y z
N MET A 1 -5.26 13.31 -16.01
CA MET A 1 -5.66 12.38 -14.94
C MET A 1 -7.16 12.30 -14.95
N ARG A 2 -7.73 11.15 -15.30
CA ARG A 2 -9.19 10.96 -15.20
C ARG A 2 -9.52 10.87 -13.71
N ASN A 3 -10.64 11.45 -13.27
CA ASN A 3 -10.99 11.54 -11.85
C ASN A 3 -10.99 10.16 -11.14
N SER A 4 -11.23 9.09 -11.90
CA SER A 4 -11.30 7.70 -11.46
C SER A 4 -9.96 6.97 -11.26
N GLU A 5 -8.82 7.53 -11.70
CA GLU A 5 -7.49 6.88 -11.49
C GLU A 5 -7.07 6.89 -10.02
N VAL A 6 -7.32 7.99 -9.31
CA VAL A 6 -6.88 8.17 -7.93
C VAL A 6 -7.56 7.17 -6.98
N PRO A 7 -8.90 6.97 -7.05
CA PRO A 7 -9.56 5.94 -6.26
C PRO A 7 -9.03 4.53 -6.52
N MET A 8 -8.81 4.17 -7.79
CA MET A 8 -8.29 2.84 -8.15
C MET A 8 -6.86 2.62 -7.62
N MET A 9 -5.97 3.60 -7.78
CA MET A 9 -4.61 3.54 -7.22
C MET A 9 -4.63 3.42 -5.69
N THR A 10 -5.58 4.08 -5.04
CA THR A 10 -5.75 4.00 -3.58
C THR A 10 -6.17 2.60 -3.16
N LEU A 11 -7.14 1.97 -3.85
CA LEU A 11 -7.51 0.59 -3.58
C LEU A 11 -6.33 -0.38 -3.78
N ARG A 12 -5.58 -0.23 -4.87
CA ARG A 12 -4.36 -1.04 -5.11
C ARG A 12 -3.37 -0.90 -3.97
N ARG A 13 -3.16 0.32 -3.50
CA ARG A 13 -2.26 0.56 -2.38
C ARG A 13 -2.80 -0.04 -1.08
N ALA A 14 -4.11 0.05 -0.83
CA ALA A 14 -4.74 -0.56 0.33
C ALA A 14 -4.62 -2.10 0.30
N VAL A 15 -4.74 -2.74 -0.87
CA VAL A 15 -4.49 -4.19 -1.04
C VAL A 15 -3.09 -4.57 -0.55
N GLU A 16 -2.07 -3.78 -0.94
CA GLU A 16 -0.69 -4.04 -0.51
C GLU A 16 -0.51 -3.93 1.01
N TRP A 17 -1.17 -2.97 1.65
CA TRP A 17 -1.11 -2.79 3.11
C TRP A 17 -1.91 -3.85 3.87
N CYS A 18 -3.07 -4.25 3.36
CA CYS A 18 -3.91 -5.28 3.97
C CYS A 18 -3.38 -6.71 3.72
N GLY A 19 -2.46 -6.89 2.77
CA GLY A 19 -1.87 -8.19 2.44
C GLY A 19 -2.70 -9.03 1.47
N GLY A 20 -3.62 -8.42 0.71
CA GLY A 20 -4.43 -9.11 -0.29
C GLY A 20 -5.81 -8.50 -0.51
N ILE A 21 -6.49 -8.97 -1.56
CA ILE A 21 -7.84 -8.52 -1.93
C ILE A 21 -8.87 -8.99 -0.88
N ASP A 22 -8.78 -10.23 -0.41
CA ASP A 22 -9.71 -10.78 0.58
C ASP A 22 -9.65 -9.99 1.90
N ALA A 23 -8.44 -9.75 2.41
CA ALA A 23 -8.23 -8.98 3.64
C ALA A 23 -8.69 -7.52 3.52
N LEU A 24 -8.53 -6.92 2.33
CA LEU A 24 -9.10 -5.59 2.07
C LEU A 24 -10.62 -5.63 1.99
N GLY A 25 -11.20 -6.69 1.42
CA GLY A 25 -12.64 -6.93 1.37
C GLY A 25 -13.26 -6.97 2.76
N ASP A 26 -12.64 -7.73 3.66
CA ASP A 26 -13.03 -7.79 5.06
C ASP A 26 -12.93 -6.41 5.75
N ALA A 27 -11.83 -5.69 5.53
CA ALA A 27 -11.60 -4.37 6.13
C ALA A 27 -12.59 -3.30 5.64
N LEU A 28 -12.99 -3.36 4.38
CA LEU A 28 -13.95 -2.42 3.77
C LEU A 28 -15.40 -2.93 3.83
N ASN A 29 -15.64 -4.11 4.43
CA ASN A 29 -16.93 -4.79 4.45
C ASN A 29 -17.57 -4.87 3.05
N THR A 30 -16.78 -5.37 2.08
CA THR A 30 -17.18 -5.51 0.67
C THR A 30 -16.74 -6.88 0.13
N THR A 31 -17.22 -7.24 -1.07
CA THR A 31 -16.89 -8.52 -1.70
C THR A 31 -15.65 -8.40 -2.58
N ALA A 32 -14.93 -9.50 -2.75
CA ALA A 32 -13.84 -9.60 -3.71
C ALA A 32 -14.30 -9.27 -5.14
N GLU A 33 -15.52 -9.68 -5.53
CA GLU A 33 -16.09 -9.36 -6.84
C GLU A 33 -16.21 -7.84 -7.07
N SER A 34 -16.73 -7.10 -6.08
CA SER A 34 -16.82 -5.65 -6.17
C SER A 34 -15.44 -4.99 -6.24
N LEU A 35 -14.49 -5.45 -5.42
CA LEU A 35 -13.11 -4.97 -5.47
C LEU A 35 -12.46 -5.22 -6.84
N GLU A 36 -12.65 -6.40 -7.43
CA GLU A 36 -12.10 -6.73 -8.75
C GLU A 36 -12.64 -5.81 -9.84
N ARG A 37 -13.96 -5.56 -9.87
CA ARG A 37 -14.57 -4.62 -10.83
C ARG A 37 -14.04 -3.20 -10.69
N TRP A 38 -13.85 -2.74 -9.47
CA TRP A 38 -13.26 -1.43 -9.18
C TRP A 38 -11.79 -1.35 -9.59
N LEU A 39 -11.02 -2.42 -9.36
CA LEU A 39 -9.58 -2.48 -9.65
C LEU A 39 -9.28 -2.67 -11.15
N SER A 40 -10.19 -3.31 -11.89
CA SER A 40 -10.14 -3.45 -13.36
C SER A 40 -10.65 -2.20 -14.08
N GLY A 41 -11.38 -1.33 -13.37
CA GLY A 41 -12.00 -0.13 -13.94
C GLY A 41 -13.30 -0.43 -14.69
N GLU A 42 -13.86 -1.62 -14.53
CA GLU A 42 -15.21 -1.96 -15.00
C GLU A 42 -16.28 -1.14 -14.28
N GLU A 43 -16.04 -0.81 -13.01
CA GLU A 43 -16.94 -0.01 -12.18
C GLU A 43 -16.18 1.12 -11.48
N GLU A 44 -16.86 2.25 -11.28
CA GLU A 44 -16.30 3.38 -10.54
C GLU A 44 -16.27 3.09 -9.04
N VAL A 45 -15.16 3.44 -8.39
CA VAL A 45 -15.01 3.28 -6.94
C VAL A 45 -15.98 4.22 -6.21
N PRO A 46 -16.87 3.71 -5.34
CA PRO A 46 -17.74 4.57 -4.56
C PRO A 46 -16.93 5.51 -3.65
N GLY A 47 -17.31 6.79 -3.61
CA GLY A 47 -16.63 7.80 -2.77
C GLY A 47 -16.42 7.39 -1.30
N PRO A 48 -17.41 6.79 -0.61
CA PRO A 48 -17.22 6.31 0.76
C PRO A 48 -16.16 5.20 0.89
N VAL A 49 -16.09 4.29 -0.09
CA VAL A 49 -15.09 3.21 -0.13
C VAL A 49 -13.70 3.79 -0.31
N PHE A 50 -13.55 4.77 -1.20
CA PHE A 50 -12.30 5.50 -1.38
C PHE A 50 -11.82 6.13 -0.06
N LEU A 51 -12.69 6.85 0.64
CA LEU A 51 -12.32 7.50 1.90
C LEU A 51 -11.92 6.50 2.99
N GLN A 52 -12.60 5.35 3.08
CA GLN A 52 -12.23 4.28 4.01
C GLN A 52 -10.87 3.68 3.67
N ALA A 53 -10.59 3.41 2.39
CA ALA A 53 -9.30 2.89 1.95
C ALA A 53 -8.15 3.88 2.26
N VAL A 54 -8.37 5.18 2.10
CA VAL A 54 -7.40 6.21 2.54
C VAL A 54 -7.16 6.13 4.05
N GLY A 55 -8.22 6.00 4.86
CA GLY A 55 -8.11 5.85 6.32
C GLY A 55 -7.23 4.66 6.71
N LEU A 56 -7.49 3.49 6.12
CA LEU A 56 -6.69 2.28 6.36
C LEU A 56 -5.21 2.48 6.04
N ILE A 57 -4.89 3.14 4.92
CA ILE A 57 -3.50 3.41 4.52
C ILE A 57 -2.83 4.34 5.53
N LEU A 58 -3.52 5.38 5.99
CA LEU A 58 -2.97 6.34 6.96
C LEU A 58 -2.70 5.68 8.31
N GLU A 59 -3.62 4.83 8.78
CA GLU A 59 -3.45 4.07 10.02
C GLU A 59 -2.29 3.08 9.93
N ALA A 60 -2.22 2.31 8.84
CA ALA A 60 -1.13 1.36 8.60
C ALA A 60 0.23 2.06 8.47
N SER A 61 0.28 3.21 7.78
CA SER A 61 1.50 4.01 7.65
C SER A 61 1.94 4.62 8.98
N ALA A 62 1.01 5.01 9.86
CA ALA A 62 1.34 5.56 11.17
C ALA A 62 1.85 4.49 12.14
N ALA A 63 1.40 3.24 11.98
CA ALA A 63 1.88 2.09 12.76
C ALA A 63 3.29 1.65 12.38
N GLN A 64 3.81 2.07 11.21
CA GLN A 64 5.15 1.73 10.77
C GLN A 64 6.17 2.59 11.56
N PRO A 65 7.09 2.00 12.34
CA PRO A 65 8.10 2.77 13.04
C PRO A 65 8.98 3.53 12.04
N PRO A 66 9.40 4.77 12.35
CA PRO A 66 10.33 5.52 11.52
C PRO A 66 11.71 4.86 11.61
N GLY A 67 11.97 3.83 10.80
CA GLY A 67 13.16 3.02 11.02
C GLY A 67 13.33 1.81 10.13
N ARG A 68 13.51 2.04 8.83
CA ARG A 68 14.49 1.25 8.10
C ARG A 68 15.40 2.21 7.36
N SER A 69 16.23 2.91 8.13
CA SER A 69 17.54 3.33 7.61
C SER A 69 18.15 2.08 6.99
N THR A 70 18.47 2.16 5.71
CA THR A 70 19.35 1.21 5.04
C THR A 70 20.50 0.86 5.98
N PRO A 71 20.91 -0.42 6.10
CA PRO A 71 22.21 -0.71 6.67
C PRO A 71 23.20 0.10 5.84
N ASP A 72 23.95 0.99 6.49
CA ASP A 72 25.12 1.60 5.91
C ASP A 72 26.05 0.46 5.48
N SER A 73 25.97 0.12 4.20
CA SER A 73 26.85 -0.86 3.56
C SER A 73 28.18 -0.17 3.27
N SER A 74 28.85 0.26 4.35
CA SER A 74 30.20 0.78 4.34
C SER A 74 31.09 -0.12 5.21
N ASP A 75 31.02 -1.44 5.01
CA ASP A 75 32.07 -2.35 5.44
C ASP A 75 32.68 -3.04 4.21
N GLY A 76 33.86 -2.56 3.81
CA GLY A 76 34.46 -2.89 2.53
C GLY A 76 35.94 -2.51 2.39
N GLY A 77 36.75 -2.78 3.42
CA GLY A 77 38.15 -3.19 3.24
C GLY A 77 39.24 -2.11 3.04
N ARG A 78 39.94 -1.79 4.12
CA ARG A 78 41.40 -1.56 4.07
C ARG A 78 42.10 -2.21 5.26
N ARG A 79 42.44 -3.49 5.11
CA ARG A 79 43.58 -4.10 5.80
C ARG A 79 44.75 -4.20 4.80
N GLY A 80 45.94 -3.78 5.24
CA GLY A 80 47.20 -3.79 4.49
C GLY A 80 47.75 -2.36 4.44
N ASN A 81 48.80 -2.00 5.19
CA ASN A 81 50.16 -2.53 5.08
C ASN A 81 50.98 -1.97 6.26
N ARG A 82 51.61 -2.84 7.06
CA ARG A 82 52.75 -2.49 7.94
C ARG A 82 54.02 -2.79 7.17
N HIS A 83 54.84 -1.77 6.93
CA HIS A 83 56.28 -1.88 6.72
C HIS A 83 56.94 -0.93 7.72
#